data_AF-A0A7Y0MI20-F1
#
_entry.id   AF-A0A7Y0MI20-F1
#
_cell.length_a   1.000
_cell.length_b   1.000
_cell.length_c   1.000
_cell.angle_alpha   90.00
_cell.angle_beta   90.00
_cell.angle_gamma   90.00
#
_symmetry.space_group_name_H-M   'P 1'
#
loop_
_entity.id
_entity.type
_entity.pdbx_description
1 polymer ?
#
loop_
_entity_poly.entity_id
_entity_poly.type
_entity_poly.pdbx_seq_one_letter_code
_entity_poly.pdbx_strand_id
1 'polypeptide(L)'
;GKLSRVHALLGPWRSALAGMQSQLHRQLLDGKPLMKRMPTKATDLSFTTELSARQVKSVYNQTFQALNAWTGSVRNAVRELISGSGLDDDARTVLYRVNARKAWYAKELVLPILVNTATGEVRHSDGKPGNGWVKDELPVPPSLLKLSRRMAKQVGRHAVSLPDLSR
;
A
#
# COMPACT_ATOMS: atom_id res chain seq x y z
N GLY A 1 32.85 -6.84 24.82
CA GLY A 1 32.79 -5.36 24.82
C GLY A 1 31.51 -4.85 24.16
N LYS A 2 31.27 -3.52 24.13
CA LYS A 2 30.06 -2.93 23.49
C LYS A 2 29.98 -3.24 21.98
N LEU A 3 31.11 -3.20 21.29
CA LEU A 3 31.21 -3.52 19.85
C LEU A 3 30.88 -4.98 19.54
N SER A 4 31.32 -5.94 20.37
CA SER A 4 31.00 -7.36 20.16
C SER A 4 29.50 -7.65 20.33
N ARG A 5 28.81 -6.93 21.24
CA ARG A 5 27.36 -7.02 21.41
C ARG A 5 26.60 -6.44 20.21
N VAL A 6 27.07 -5.33 19.65
CA VAL A 6 26.49 -4.75 18.43
C VAL A 6 26.66 -5.71 17.25
N HIS A 7 27.87 -6.26 17.07
CA HIS A 7 28.14 -7.20 15.99
C HIS A 7 27.29 -8.46 16.09
N ALA A 8 27.10 -9.00 17.30
CA ALA A 8 26.23 -10.14 17.55
C ALA A 8 24.75 -9.86 17.22
N LEU A 9 24.30 -8.61 17.29
CA LEU A 9 22.93 -8.21 16.96
C LEU A 9 22.69 -8.00 15.46
N LEU A 10 23.73 -7.78 14.65
CA LEU A 10 23.57 -7.47 13.23
C LEU A 10 22.88 -8.60 12.45
N GLY A 11 23.29 -9.86 12.69
CA GLY A 11 22.70 -11.03 12.05
C GLY A 11 21.20 -11.19 12.37
N PRO A 12 20.81 -11.29 13.65
CA PRO A 12 19.42 -11.34 14.06
C PRO A 12 18.59 -10.13 13.58
N TRP A 13 19.18 -8.94 13.55
CA TRP A 13 18.52 -7.73 13.06
C TRP A 13 18.20 -7.78 11.57
N ARG A 14 19.17 -8.16 10.73
CA ARG A 14 18.99 -8.31 9.27
C ARG A 14 17.95 -9.38 8.95
N SER A 15 18.00 -10.52 9.65
CA SER A 15 17.01 -11.58 9.50
C SER A 15 15.60 -11.08 9.85
N ALA A 16 15.46 -10.32 10.95
CA ALA A 16 14.18 -9.74 11.34
C ALA A 16 13.67 -8.68 10.35
N LEU A 17 14.54 -7.84 9.78
CA LEU A 17 14.18 -6.90 8.71
C LEU A 17 13.66 -7.63 7.47
N ALA A 18 14.34 -8.70 7.04
CA ALA A 18 13.91 -9.52 5.91
C ALA A 18 12.55 -10.19 6.16
N GLY A 19 12.39 -10.82 7.33
CA GLY A 19 11.15 -11.48 7.74
C GLY A 19 9.98 -10.49 7.82
N MET A 20 10.20 -9.34 8.46
CA MET A 20 9.21 -8.28 8.56
C MET A 20 8.83 -7.70 7.20
N GLN A 21 9.81 -7.49 6.31
CA GLN A 21 9.56 -7.00 4.97
C GLN A 21 8.70 -7.97 4.17
N SER A 22 9.07 -9.25 4.19
CA SER A 22 8.31 -10.32 3.54
C SER A 22 6.86 -10.34 4.05
N GLN A 23 6.66 -10.26 5.37
CA GLN A 23 5.33 -10.23 5.98
C GLN A 23 4.48 -9.05 5.50
N LEU A 24 5.01 -7.83 5.63
CA LEU A 24 4.26 -6.62 5.24
C LEU A 24 4.02 -6.56 3.73
N HIS A 25 4.98 -7.02 2.93
CA HIS A 25 4.82 -7.09 1.49
C HIS A 25 3.72 -8.10 1.09
N ARG A 26 3.66 -9.29 1.72
CA ARG A 26 2.57 -10.25 1.49
C ARG A 26 1.22 -9.66 1.88
N GLN A 27 1.12 -8.97 3.02
CA GLN A 27 -0.12 -8.30 3.41
C GLN A 27 -0.58 -7.28 2.36
N LEU A 28 0.36 -6.51 1.80
CA LEU A 28 0.06 -5.59 0.70
C LEU A 28 -0.46 -6.35 -0.54
N LEU A 29 0.19 -7.45 -0.92
CA LEU A 29 -0.23 -8.29 -2.06
C LEU A 29 -1.59 -8.96 -1.84
N ASP A 30 -1.96 -9.22 -0.59
CA ASP A 30 -3.30 -9.70 -0.19
C ASP A 30 -4.36 -8.60 -0.24
N GLY A 31 -3.98 -7.36 -0.59
CA GLY A 31 -4.86 -6.21 -0.66
C GLY A 31 -5.09 -5.51 0.67
N LYS A 32 -4.34 -5.87 1.72
CA LYS A 32 -4.42 -5.20 3.03
C LYS A 32 -3.61 -3.90 2.99
N PRO A 33 -4.08 -2.82 3.62
CA PRO A 33 -3.29 -1.61 3.74
C PRO A 33 -2.06 -1.87 4.61
N LEU A 34 -0.96 -1.15 4.35
CA LEU A 34 0.16 -1.12 5.27
C LEU A 34 -0.31 -0.53 6.60
N MET A 35 -0.42 -1.36 7.62
CA MET A 35 -0.81 -0.92 8.95
C MET A 35 0.26 0.01 9.51
N LYS A 36 -0.15 1.10 10.17
CA LYS A 36 0.78 2.04 10.83
C LYS A 36 1.20 1.54 12.22
N ARG A 37 0.43 0.63 12.81
CA ARG A 37 0.67 0.05 14.13
C ARG A 37 1.14 -1.38 13.98
N MET A 38 2.24 -1.69 14.65
CA MET A 38 2.78 -3.04 14.75
C MET A 38 1.74 -3.97 15.38
N PRO A 39 1.62 -5.23 14.92
CA PRO A 39 0.96 -6.27 15.67
C PRO A 39 1.56 -6.35 17.08
N THR A 40 0.70 -6.26 18.10
CA THR A 40 1.12 -6.10 19.50
C THR A 40 1.76 -7.34 20.12
N LYS A 41 1.68 -8.51 19.46
CA LYS A 41 2.19 -9.78 20.00
C LYS A 41 3.22 -10.41 19.07
N ALA A 42 4.25 -11.02 19.66
CA ALA A 42 5.27 -11.78 18.91
C ALA A 42 4.66 -12.97 18.14
N THR A 43 3.54 -13.51 18.60
CA THR A 43 2.75 -14.56 17.92
C THR A 43 2.17 -14.13 16.58
N ASP A 44 2.11 -12.82 16.33
CA ASP A 44 1.57 -12.26 15.08
C ASP A 44 2.68 -12.11 14.01
N LEU A 45 3.93 -12.46 14.35
CA LEU A 45 5.03 -12.52 13.40
C LEU A 45 4.99 -13.85 12.65
N SER A 46 5.12 -13.77 11.33
CA SER A 46 5.25 -14.92 10.43
C SER A 46 6.67 -15.50 10.38
N PHE A 47 7.56 -15.01 11.22
CA PHE A 47 8.97 -15.39 11.29
C PHE A 47 9.44 -15.44 12.74
N THR A 48 10.48 -16.24 13.00
CA THR A 48 11.09 -16.35 14.33
C THR A 48 12.17 -15.29 14.50
N THR A 49 12.33 -14.78 15.72
CA THR A 49 13.38 -13.79 16.03
C THR A 49 13.82 -13.88 17.48
N GLU A 50 15.12 -13.70 17.71
CA GLU A 50 15.75 -13.61 19.04
C GLU A 50 15.72 -12.17 19.59
N LEU A 51 15.19 -11.22 18.81
CA LEU A 51 15.13 -9.83 19.20
C LEU A 51 14.10 -9.61 20.32
N SER A 52 14.45 -8.73 21.25
CA SER A 52 13.50 -8.24 22.25
C SER A 52 12.33 -7.48 21.61
N ALA A 53 11.19 -7.39 22.28
CA ALA A 53 10.01 -6.69 21.78
C ALA A 53 10.30 -5.24 21.33
N ARG A 54 11.19 -4.53 22.04
CA ARG A 54 11.61 -3.17 21.67
C ARG A 54 12.40 -3.13 20.36
N GLN A 55 13.27 -4.11 20.16
CA GLN A 55 14.05 -4.24 18.93
C GLN A 55 13.14 -4.60 17.75
N VAL A 56 12.20 -5.53 17.92
CA VAL A 56 11.21 -5.87 16.90
C VAL A 56 10.36 -4.64 16.52
N LYS A 57 9.94 -3.82 17.48
CA LYS A 57 9.23 -2.55 17.19
C LYS A 57 10.06 -1.60 16.34
N SER A 58 11.36 -1.52 16.59
CA SER A 58 12.26 -0.69 15.78
C SER A 58 12.44 -1.24 14.37
N VAL A 59 12.64 -2.56 14.23
CA VAL A 59 12.63 -3.28 12.94
C VAL A 59 11.34 -2.98 12.17
N TYR A 60 10.18 -3.14 12.81
CA TYR A 60 8.88 -2.83 12.22
C TYR A 60 8.81 -1.39 11.70
N ASN A 61 9.21 -0.41 12.51
CA ASN A 61 9.19 0.99 12.10
C ASN A 61 10.11 1.24 10.90
N GLN A 62 11.32 0.68 10.89
CA GLN A 62 12.25 0.80 9.76
C GLN A 62 11.65 0.19 8.49
N THR A 63 11.14 -1.04 8.58
CA THR A 63 10.50 -1.73 7.46
C THR A 63 9.26 -0.98 6.95
N PHE A 64 8.41 -0.48 7.85
CA PHE A 64 7.22 0.30 7.51
C PHE A 64 7.60 1.55 6.74
N GLN A 65 8.59 2.32 7.20
CA GLN A 65 9.03 3.53 6.51
C GLN A 65 9.60 3.22 5.13
N ALA A 66 10.44 2.19 5.02
CA ALA A 66 10.98 1.76 3.74
C ALA A 66 9.88 1.34 2.75
N LEU A 67 8.92 0.52 3.17
CA LEU A 67 7.79 0.11 2.33
C LEU A 67 6.85 1.27 2.01
N ASN A 68 6.65 2.22 2.93
CA ASN A 68 5.83 3.40 2.68
C ASN A 68 6.47 4.33 1.64
N ALA A 69 7.80 4.50 1.70
CA ALA A 69 8.56 5.24 0.70
C ALA A 69 8.55 4.53 -0.67
N TRP A 70 8.77 3.21 -0.69
CA TRP A 70 8.70 2.40 -1.89
C TRP A 70 7.31 2.47 -2.55
N THR A 71 6.22 2.28 -1.78
CA THR A 71 4.86 2.44 -2.32
C THR A 71 4.56 3.87 -2.77
N GLY A 72 5.21 4.88 -2.20
CA GLY A 72 5.14 6.26 -2.72
C GLY A 72 5.74 6.37 -4.13
N SER A 73 6.88 5.72 -4.37
CA SER A 73 7.53 5.66 -5.68
C SER A 73 6.72 4.88 -6.70
N VAL A 74 6.18 3.71 -6.31
CA VAL A 74 5.25 2.92 -7.16
C VAL A 74 4.04 3.75 -7.54
N ARG A 75 3.44 4.49 -6.59
CA ARG A 75 2.28 5.36 -6.86
C ARG A 75 2.58 6.41 -7.92
N ASN A 76 3.75 7.04 -7.86
CA ASN A 76 4.14 8.04 -8.86
C ASN A 76 4.32 7.40 -10.24
N ALA A 77 5.02 6.27 -10.33
CA ALA A 77 5.19 5.56 -11.61
C ALA A 77 3.86 5.02 -12.19
N VAL A 78 2.95 4.52 -11.35
CA VAL A 78 1.60 4.12 -11.80
C VAL A 78 0.79 5.33 -12.28
N ARG A 79 0.96 6.50 -11.67
CA ARG A 79 0.31 7.74 -12.11
C ARG A 79 0.71 8.09 -13.54
N GLU A 80 1.99 7.94 -13.89
CA GLU A 80 2.48 8.18 -15.26
C GLU A 80 1.85 7.20 -16.26
N LEU A 81 1.72 5.92 -15.89
CA LEU A 81 1.04 4.93 -16.73
C LEU A 81 -0.45 5.26 -16.97
N ILE A 82 -1.16 5.75 -15.94
CA ILE A 82 -2.55 6.17 -16.10
C ILE A 82 -2.62 7.43 -16.99
N SER A 83 -1.72 8.39 -16.79
CA SER A 83 -1.68 9.66 -17.53
C SER A 83 -1.44 9.44 -19.02
N GLY A 84 -0.49 8.57 -19.37
CA GLY A 84 -0.15 8.21 -20.75
C GLY A 84 -1.05 7.14 -21.37
N SER A 85 -2.11 6.69 -20.69
CA SER A 85 -3.01 5.67 -21.24
C SER A 85 -4.07 6.27 -22.16
N GLY A 86 -4.51 5.49 -23.15
CA GLY A 86 -5.66 5.79 -24.01
C GLY A 86 -7.00 5.37 -23.39
N LEU A 87 -7.10 5.33 -22.05
CA LEU A 87 -8.35 5.02 -21.34
C LEU A 87 -9.29 6.23 -21.37
N ASP A 88 -10.59 5.98 -21.29
CA ASP A 88 -11.60 7.02 -21.09
C ASP A 88 -11.43 7.75 -19.74
N ASP A 89 -12.05 8.93 -19.63
CA ASP A 89 -11.90 9.82 -18.48
C ASP A 89 -12.41 9.22 -17.17
N ASP A 90 -13.49 8.43 -17.22
CA ASP A 90 -14.07 7.77 -16.05
C ASP A 90 -13.13 6.68 -15.54
N ALA A 91 -12.63 5.81 -16.43
CA ALA A 91 -11.67 4.77 -16.09
C ALA A 91 -10.38 5.37 -15.50
N ARG A 92 -9.85 6.44 -16.10
CA ARG A 92 -8.68 7.15 -15.56
C ARG A 92 -8.96 7.73 -14.18
N THR A 93 -10.10 8.38 -14.00
CA THR A 93 -10.52 8.96 -12.72
C THR A 93 -10.58 7.90 -11.62
N VAL A 94 -11.22 6.75 -11.89
CA VAL A 94 -11.28 5.64 -10.95
C VAL A 94 -9.88 5.11 -10.62
N LEU A 95 -9.04 4.86 -11.64
CA LEU A 95 -7.68 4.36 -11.44
C LEU A 95 -6.80 5.33 -10.64
N TYR A 96 -6.91 6.65 -10.86
CA TYR A 96 -6.21 7.65 -10.05
C TYR A 96 -6.61 7.56 -8.58
N ARG A 97 -7.90 7.34 -8.31
CA ARG A 97 -8.42 7.24 -6.93
C ARG A 97 -8.00 5.95 -6.24
N VAL A 98 -7.92 4.83 -6.98
CA VAL A 98 -7.32 3.59 -6.50
C VAL A 98 -5.84 3.79 -6.21
N ASN A 99 -5.11 4.45 -7.11
CA ASN A 99 -3.68 4.71 -6.98
C ASN A 99 -3.35 5.63 -5.80
N ALA A 100 -4.13 6.70 -5.61
CA ALA A 100 -3.99 7.63 -4.48
C ALA A 100 -4.10 6.91 -3.13
N ARG A 101 -4.97 5.90 -3.04
CA ARG A 101 -5.18 5.03 -1.87
C ARG A 101 -4.16 3.89 -1.75
N LYS A 102 -3.25 3.73 -2.72
CA LYS A 102 -2.31 2.58 -2.83
C LYS A 102 -3.03 1.21 -2.82
N ALA A 103 -4.27 1.17 -3.31
CA ALA A 103 -5.16 0.01 -3.20
C ALA A 103 -5.07 -0.94 -4.41
N TRP A 104 -3.91 -1.02 -5.08
CA TRP A 104 -3.75 -1.77 -6.34
C TRP A 104 -4.04 -3.27 -6.23
N TYR A 105 -3.85 -3.83 -5.04
CA TYR A 105 -4.01 -5.25 -4.79
C TYR A 105 -5.37 -5.59 -4.15
N ALA A 106 -6.19 -4.58 -3.84
CA ALA A 106 -7.52 -4.79 -3.28
C ALA A 106 -8.34 -5.76 -4.15
N LYS A 107 -9.02 -6.72 -3.50
CA LYS A 107 -9.92 -7.67 -4.17
C LYS A 107 -11.26 -7.01 -4.48
N GLU A 108 -11.72 -6.21 -3.52
CA GLU A 108 -12.91 -5.37 -3.57
C GLU A 108 -12.51 -3.99 -3.07
N LEU A 109 -13.07 -2.95 -3.67
CA LEU A 109 -12.85 -1.57 -3.26
C LEU A 109 -14.10 -0.78 -3.56
N VAL A 110 -14.52 0.00 -2.59
CA VAL A 110 -15.59 0.97 -2.73
C VAL A 110 -14.96 2.36 -2.64
N LEU A 111 -15.34 3.23 -3.57
CA LEU A 111 -14.88 4.61 -3.57
C LEU A 111 -16.05 5.53 -3.26
N PRO A 112 -15.86 6.56 -2.40
CA PRO A 112 -16.92 7.51 -2.13
C PRO A 112 -17.27 8.28 -3.41
N ILE A 113 -18.53 8.61 -3.60
CA ILE A 113 -19.02 9.47 -4.68
C ILE A 113 -19.99 10.48 -4.10
N LEU A 114 -20.28 11.52 -4.87
CA LEU A 114 -21.35 12.46 -4.60
C LEU A 114 -22.42 12.28 -5.67
N VAL A 115 -23.66 12.10 -5.27
CA VAL A 115 -24.81 12.00 -6.17
C VAL A 115 -25.68 13.23 -6.00
N ASN A 116 -26.02 13.89 -7.10
CA ASN A 116 -26.93 15.02 -7.09
C ASN A 116 -28.37 14.53 -6.89
N THR A 117 -29.08 15.06 -5.89
CA THR A 117 -30.44 14.60 -5.55
C THR A 117 -31.50 15.03 -6.56
N ALA A 118 -31.25 16.08 -7.35
CA ALA A 118 -32.21 16.59 -8.33
C ALA A 118 -31.97 16.02 -9.74
N THR A 119 -30.70 15.82 -10.13
CA THR A 119 -30.34 15.39 -11.50
C THR A 119 -29.86 13.96 -11.60
N GLY A 120 -29.48 13.32 -10.49
CA GLY A 120 -28.84 12.00 -10.49
C GLY A 120 -27.38 12.00 -10.97
N GLU A 121 -26.79 13.18 -11.22
CA GLU A 121 -25.39 13.30 -11.65
C GLU A 121 -24.44 12.71 -10.60
N VAL A 122 -23.46 11.91 -11.04
CA VAL A 122 -22.45 11.28 -10.18
C VAL A 122 -21.12 12.00 -10.31
N ARG A 123 -20.53 12.37 -9.17
CA ARG A 123 -19.19 12.95 -9.08
C ARG A 123 -18.27 12.10 -8.22
N HIS A 124 -17.10 11.75 -8.76
CA HIS A 124 -16.07 11.05 -8.01
C HIS A 124 -15.35 11.99 -7.04
N SER A 125 -15.85 12.10 -5.80
CA SER A 125 -15.27 12.97 -4.77
C SER A 125 -15.31 12.32 -3.39
N ASP A 126 -14.33 12.63 -2.55
CA ASP A 126 -14.31 12.34 -1.11
C ASP A 126 -14.63 13.57 -0.23
N GLY A 127 -14.91 14.71 -0.87
CA GLY A 127 -15.25 15.97 -0.22
C GLY A 127 -16.58 15.97 0.54
N LYS A 128 -16.85 17.05 1.27
CA LYS A 128 -18.15 17.25 1.91
C LYS A 128 -19.22 17.49 0.82
N PRO A 129 -20.42 16.90 0.95
CA PRO A 129 -21.52 17.19 0.04
C PRO A 129 -21.89 18.67 0.16
N GLY A 130 -22.04 19.34 -0.99
CA GLY A 130 -22.68 20.66 -1.06
C GLY A 130 -24.21 20.55 -1.07
N ASN A 131 -24.90 21.68 -1.15
CA ASN A 131 -26.36 21.70 -1.26
C ASN A 131 -26.83 20.90 -2.49
N GLY A 132 -27.76 19.97 -2.28
CA GLY A 132 -28.28 19.10 -3.34
C GLY A 132 -27.39 17.91 -3.72
N TRP A 133 -26.32 17.64 -2.96
CA TRP A 133 -25.46 16.47 -3.14
C TRP A 133 -25.52 15.57 -1.92
N VAL A 134 -25.47 14.26 -2.13
CA VAL A 134 -25.42 13.24 -1.07
C VAL A 134 -24.19 12.37 -1.26
N LYS A 135 -23.56 11.96 -0.16
CA LYS A 135 -22.47 10.99 -0.20
C LYS A 135 -23.03 9.60 -0.44
N ASP A 136 -22.45 8.91 -1.40
CA ASP A 136 -22.75 7.51 -1.68
C ASP A 136 -21.45 6.75 -1.95
N GLU A 137 -21.57 5.45 -2.18
CA GLU A 137 -20.47 4.52 -2.29
C GLU A 137 -20.57 3.74 -3.60
N LEU A 138 -19.53 3.86 -4.45
CA LEU A 138 -19.49 3.18 -5.74
C LEU A 138 -18.46 2.05 -5.71
N PRO A 139 -18.87 0.78 -5.90
CA PRO A 139 -17.96 -0.34 -6.07
C PRO A 139 -17.10 -0.15 -7.32
N VAL A 140 -15.80 -0.35 -7.20
CA VAL A 140 -14.88 -0.30 -8.34
C VAL A 140 -15.06 -1.56 -9.20
N PRO A 141 -15.25 -1.44 -10.52
CA PRO A 141 -15.35 -2.58 -11.41
C PRO A 141 -14.15 -3.54 -11.28
N PRO A 142 -14.38 -4.87 -11.25
CA PRO A 142 -13.29 -5.85 -11.14
C PRO A 142 -12.24 -5.76 -12.25
N SER A 143 -12.64 -5.31 -13.44
CA SER A 143 -11.74 -5.04 -14.58
C SER A 143 -10.72 -3.96 -14.26
N LEU A 144 -11.14 -2.86 -13.63
CA LEU A 144 -10.25 -1.76 -13.23
C LEU A 144 -9.36 -2.14 -12.06
N LEU A 145 -9.84 -2.94 -11.10
CA LEU A 145 -8.98 -3.48 -10.04
C LEU A 145 -7.91 -4.42 -10.60
N LYS A 146 -8.28 -5.29 -11.56
CA LYS A 146 -7.33 -6.16 -12.26
C LYS A 146 -6.29 -5.37 -13.04
N LEU A 147 -6.71 -4.29 -13.71
CA LEU A 147 -5.81 -3.40 -14.46
C LEU A 147 -4.85 -2.67 -13.53
N SER A 148 -5.36 -2.07 -12.45
CA SER A 148 -4.57 -1.42 -11.41
C SER A 148 -3.49 -2.34 -10.83
N ARG A 149 -3.86 -3.59 -10.52
CA ARG A 149 -2.92 -4.63 -10.07
C ARG A 149 -1.82 -4.93 -11.09
N ARG A 150 -2.17 -4.99 -12.38
CA ARG A 150 -1.20 -5.24 -13.46
C ARG A 150 -0.24 -4.08 -13.62
N MET A 151 -0.73 -2.84 -13.58
CA MET A 151 0.11 -1.63 -13.62
C MET A 151 1.12 -1.62 -12.48
N ALA A 152 0.67 -1.84 -11.23
CA ALA A 152 1.56 -1.89 -10.07
C ALA A 152 2.60 -3.02 -10.18
N LYS A 153 2.21 -4.21 -10.66
CA LYS A 153 3.15 -5.32 -10.91
C LYS A 153 4.17 -4.99 -12.00
N GLN A 154 3.77 -4.34 -13.07
CA GLN A 154 4.66 -3.92 -14.15
C GLN A 154 5.67 -2.89 -13.65
N VAL A 155 5.22 -1.86 -12.92
CA VAL A 155 6.07 -0.87 -12.28
C VAL A 155 7.07 -1.52 -11.32
N GLY A 156 6.60 -2.44 -10.46
CA GLY A 156 7.46 -3.14 -9.51
C GLY A 156 8.54 -4.02 -10.16
N ARG A 157 8.31 -4.47 -11.40
CA ARG A 157 9.26 -5.28 -12.17
C ARG A 157 10.28 -4.45 -12.94
N HIS A 158 9.87 -3.28 -13.46
CA HIS A 158 10.66 -2.58 -14.47
C HIS A 158 11.10 -1.16 -14.09
N ALA A 159 10.50 -0.55 -13.07
CA ALA A 159 10.76 0.85 -12.73
C ALA A 159 11.12 1.07 -11.25
N VAL A 160 10.44 0.37 -10.33
CA VAL A 160 10.59 0.60 -8.89
C VAL A 160 10.78 -0.73 -8.16
N SER A 161 12.03 -1.15 -8.01
CA SER A 161 12.38 -2.38 -7.30
C SER A 161 12.04 -2.26 -5.81
N LEU A 162 11.60 -3.38 -5.22
CA LEU A 162 11.45 -3.49 -3.78
C LEU A 162 12.84 -3.34 -3.12
N PRO A 163 12.99 -2.50 -2.08
CA PRO A 163 14.28 -2.34 -1.41
C PRO A 163 14.71 -3.65 -0.75
N ASP A 164 16.00 -3.93 -0.66
CA ASP A 164 16.51 -5.06 0.12
C ASP A 164 16.93 -4.55 1.51
N LEU A 165 16.12 -4.83 2.52
CA LEU A 165 16.37 -4.38 3.90
C LEU A 165 17.30 -5.33 4.68
N SER A 166 17.72 -6.44 4.07
CA SER A 166 18.55 -7.44 4.72
C SER A 166 20.05 -7.19 4.55
N ARG A 167 20.42 -6.24 3.68
CA ARG A 167 21.81 -5.87 3.38
C ARG A 167 22.39 -4.88 4.39
#